data_AF-A0A3B8Q0M2-F1
#
_entry.id   AF-A0A3B8Q0M2-F1
#
_cell.length_a   1.000
_cell.length_b   1.000
_cell.length_c   1.000
_cell.angle_alpha   90.00
_cell.angle_beta   90.00
_cell.angle_gamma   90.00
#
_symmetry.space_group_name_H-M   'P 1'
#
loop_
_entity.id
_entity.type
_entity.pdbx_description
1 polymer ?
#
loop_
_entity_poly.entity_id
_entity_poly.type
_entity_poly.pdbx_seq_one_letter_code
_entity_poly.pdbx_strand_id
1 'polypeptide(L)'
;ALPIYLNGERAVFGEPNRLAVLYLRRRGLMPMETLFSLEQTTNTIRDTELMTRLYAQSWAVAHYLKFALPPETAPQFEQFRTAIAQGVPTTEALKKQLNLTSEQLKKAISSHINSGNYRTQRVALPPSVRNMSPPRERPVAPGEAEAWLGDWALESEELEAATRRYEASLREAPDNFFGLLGEGRVLTAQKQYAAALVRLRQAAQQNPQSGWAQLFLGSCLLDATASEPRSVSENVMRLDEAIQTLKRATELMPEYPPAYVQLARAYGATRSRLREAIEAVTKARDLEPAALNTYLMSAAILAENGQAQRALETLDTLARTVPSQSAVKAARALAEVIRSRGSPKLLDALYNLQPKL
;
A
#
# COMPACT_ATOMS: atom_id res chain seq x y z
N ALA A 1 -4.12 -14.34 -5.74
CA ALA A 1 -3.92 -15.02 -4.44
C ALA A 1 -4.64 -16.36 -4.45
N LEU A 2 -4.11 -17.38 -3.77
CA LEU A 2 -4.83 -18.64 -3.56
C LEU A 2 -5.87 -18.42 -2.45
N PRO A 3 -7.11 -18.91 -2.61
CA PRO A 3 -8.13 -18.72 -1.59
C PRO A 3 -7.76 -19.49 -0.32
N ILE A 4 -8.05 -18.88 0.83
CA ILE A 4 -7.90 -19.47 2.15
C ILE A 4 -9.30 -19.64 2.72
N TYR A 5 -9.64 -20.87 3.08
CA TYR A 5 -10.93 -21.17 3.72
C TYR A 5 -10.68 -21.49 5.19
N LEU A 6 -11.44 -20.86 6.08
CA LEU A 6 -11.39 -21.11 7.52
C LEU A 6 -12.58 -21.98 7.90
N ASN A 7 -12.34 -23.10 8.57
CA ASN A 7 -13.38 -23.98 9.09
C ASN A 7 -13.23 -24.17 10.60
N GLY A 8 -13.26 -23.06 11.35
CA GLY A 8 -13.22 -23.00 12.83
C GLY A 8 -11.91 -23.46 13.48
N GLU A 9 -11.43 -24.64 13.14
CA GLU A 9 -10.21 -25.25 13.68
C GLU A 9 -9.02 -25.20 12.72
N ARG A 10 -9.29 -25.12 11.42
CA ARG A 10 -8.27 -25.27 10.36
C ARG A 10 -8.43 -24.23 9.27
N ALA A 11 -7.31 -23.76 8.76
CA ALA A 11 -7.21 -23.07 7.49
C ALA A 11 -6.92 -24.09 6.38
N VAL A 12 -7.65 -24.01 5.28
CA VAL A 12 -7.44 -24.81 4.07
C VAL A 12 -6.93 -23.89 2.96
N PHE A 13 -5.76 -24.22 2.45
CA PHE A 13 -5.09 -23.51 1.36
C PHE A 13 -5.19 -24.33 0.07
N GLY A 14 -5.40 -23.64 -1.05
CA GLY A 14 -5.39 -24.28 -2.36
C GLY A 14 -6.69 -24.96 -2.76
N GLU A 15 -7.80 -24.70 -2.05
CA GLU A 15 -9.11 -25.12 -2.54
C GLU A 15 -9.36 -24.55 -3.95
N PRO A 16 -9.84 -25.36 -4.91
CA PRO A 16 -9.96 -24.91 -6.28
C PRO A 16 -11.04 -23.85 -6.44
N ASN A 17 -10.69 -22.77 -7.14
CA ASN A 17 -11.69 -21.83 -7.62
C ASN A 17 -12.46 -22.48 -8.78
N ARG A 18 -13.58 -23.12 -8.45
CA ARG A 18 -14.39 -23.90 -9.41
C ARG A 18 -14.83 -23.06 -10.61
N LEU A 19 -15.19 -21.80 -10.38
CA LEU A 19 -15.60 -20.88 -11.45
C LEU A 19 -14.42 -20.55 -12.38
N ALA A 20 -13.24 -20.26 -11.82
CA ALA A 20 -12.03 -20.04 -12.60
C ALA A 20 -11.65 -21.27 -13.43
N VAL A 21 -11.70 -22.47 -12.84
CA VAL A 21 -11.44 -23.74 -13.54
C VAL A 21 -12.40 -23.91 -14.72
N LEU A 22 -13.71 -23.77 -14.50
CA LEU A 22 -14.71 -23.91 -15.56
C LEU A 22 -14.54 -22.85 -16.65
N TYR A 23 -14.25 -21.62 -16.26
CA TYR A 23 -13.98 -20.52 -17.18
C TYR A 23 -12.77 -20.84 -18.08
N LEU A 24 -11.64 -21.24 -17.51
CA LEU A 24 -10.42 -21.55 -18.27
C LEU A 24 -10.57 -22.79 -19.15
N ARG A 25 -11.33 -23.80 -18.73
CA ARG A 25 -11.66 -24.97 -19.56
C ARG A 25 -12.43 -24.58 -20.81
N ARG A 26 -13.29 -23.56 -20.74
CA ARG A 26 -14.12 -23.08 -21.86
C ARG A 26 -13.43 -22.04 -22.73
N ARG A 27 -12.71 -21.09 -22.12
CA ARG A 27 -12.13 -19.92 -22.80
C ARG A 27 -10.65 -20.08 -23.14
N GLY A 28 -9.98 -21.08 -22.56
CA GLY A 28 -8.55 -21.32 -22.73
C GLY A 28 -7.68 -20.35 -21.93
N LEU A 29 -6.36 -20.58 -22.04
CA LEU A 29 -5.34 -19.75 -21.43
C LEU A 29 -4.89 -18.65 -22.39
N MET A 30 -4.66 -17.46 -21.88
CA MET A 30 -3.89 -16.43 -22.59
C MET A 30 -2.39 -16.80 -22.63
N PRO A 31 -1.60 -16.21 -23.54
CA PRO A 31 -0.16 -16.41 -23.57
C PRO A 31 0.48 -16.09 -22.21
N MET A 32 1.51 -16.86 -21.81
CA MET A 32 2.14 -16.66 -20.51
C MET A 32 2.92 -15.35 -20.46
N GLU A 33 3.49 -14.93 -21.58
CA GLU A 33 4.15 -13.65 -21.76
C GLU A 33 3.17 -12.51 -21.44
N THR A 34 1.97 -12.56 -22.03
CA THR A 34 0.92 -11.57 -21.76
C THR A 34 0.53 -11.58 -20.29
N LEU A 35 0.36 -12.76 -19.67
CA LEU A 35 0.04 -12.86 -18.26
C LEU A 35 1.10 -12.20 -17.37
N PHE A 36 2.38 -12.43 -17.65
CA PHE A 36 3.49 -11.95 -16.81
C PHE A 36 3.86 -10.50 -17.06
N SER A 37 3.51 -9.94 -18.22
CA SER A 37 3.80 -8.56 -18.57
C SER A 37 2.58 -7.63 -18.49
N LEU A 38 1.40 -8.13 -18.07
CA LEU A 38 0.19 -7.31 -18.05
C LEU A 38 0.25 -6.26 -16.94
N GLU A 39 0.40 -4.99 -17.33
CA GLU A 39 0.26 -3.86 -16.41
C GLU A 39 -1.23 -3.53 -16.21
N GLN A 40 -1.64 -3.38 -14.94
CA GLN A 40 -2.99 -2.98 -14.58
C GLN A 40 -3.13 -1.45 -14.71
N THR A 41 -3.48 -1.00 -15.91
CA THR A 41 -3.89 0.37 -16.21
C THR A 41 -5.41 0.54 -16.10
N THR A 42 -5.90 1.77 -15.98
CA THR A 42 -7.35 2.08 -15.91
C THR A 42 -8.16 1.44 -17.04
N ASN A 43 -7.59 1.39 -18.26
CA ASN A 43 -8.24 0.77 -19.41
C ASN A 43 -8.29 -0.76 -19.29
N THR A 44 -7.20 -1.39 -18.87
CA THR A 44 -7.17 -2.86 -18.67
C THR A 44 -8.08 -3.32 -17.54
N ILE A 45 -8.21 -2.52 -16.47
CA ILE A 45 -9.08 -2.83 -15.32
C ILE A 45 -10.56 -2.80 -15.74
N ARG A 46 -10.94 -1.91 -16.66
CA ARG A 46 -12.30 -1.81 -17.19
C ARG A 46 -12.69 -2.96 -18.12
N ASP A 47 -11.71 -3.65 -18.72
CA ASP A 47 -11.97 -4.85 -19.52
C ASP A 47 -12.29 -6.04 -18.60
N THR A 48 -13.58 -6.26 -18.38
CA THR A 48 -14.07 -7.30 -17.47
C THR A 48 -13.67 -8.71 -17.91
N GLU A 49 -13.62 -8.98 -19.22
CA GLU A 49 -13.25 -10.30 -19.75
C GLU A 49 -11.75 -10.55 -19.57
N LEU A 50 -10.92 -9.55 -19.88
CA LEU A 50 -9.48 -9.61 -19.65
C LEU A 50 -9.16 -9.82 -18.17
N MET A 51 -9.77 -9.04 -17.27
CA MET A 51 -9.52 -9.17 -15.83
C MET A 51 -10.02 -10.49 -15.27
N THR A 52 -11.18 -10.98 -15.72
CA THR A 52 -11.68 -12.31 -15.34
C THR A 52 -10.69 -13.39 -15.74
N ARG A 53 -10.18 -13.35 -16.97
CA ARG A 53 -9.16 -14.31 -17.44
C ARG A 53 -7.85 -14.19 -16.69
N LEU A 54 -7.39 -12.96 -16.46
CA LEU A 54 -6.17 -12.66 -15.70
C LEU A 54 -6.23 -13.30 -14.31
N TYR A 55 -7.29 -13.05 -13.55
CA TYR A 55 -7.43 -13.58 -12.20
C TYR A 55 -7.59 -15.10 -12.19
N ALA A 56 -8.39 -15.66 -13.11
CA ALA A 56 -8.58 -17.10 -13.23
C ALA A 56 -7.24 -17.81 -13.54
N GLN A 57 -6.50 -17.30 -14.52
CA GLN A 57 -5.22 -17.89 -14.95
C GLN A 57 -4.12 -17.69 -13.90
N SER A 58 -4.10 -16.53 -13.22
CA SER A 58 -3.18 -16.28 -12.10
C SER A 58 -3.39 -17.28 -10.96
N TRP A 59 -4.65 -17.60 -10.64
CA TRP A 59 -4.96 -18.66 -9.70
C TRP A 59 -4.41 -20.01 -10.17
N ALA A 60 -4.61 -20.38 -11.45
CA ALA A 60 -4.17 -21.67 -11.97
C ALA A 60 -2.64 -21.82 -11.97
N VAL A 61 -1.90 -20.77 -12.33
CA VAL A 61 -0.42 -20.72 -12.25
C VAL A 61 0.03 -20.89 -10.80
N ALA A 62 -0.50 -20.06 -9.89
CA ALA A 62 -0.11 -20.10 -8.48
C ALA A 62 -0.40 -21.46 -7.84
N HIS A 63 -1.56 -22.04 -8.17
CA HIS A 63 -1.94 -23.35 -7.68
C HIS A 63 -1.03 -24.45 -8.24
N TYR A 64 -0.74 -24.44 -9.54
CA TYR A 64 0.13 -25.43 -10.16
C TYR A 64 1.53 -25.39 -9.53
N LEU A 65 2.13 -24.20 -9.47
CA LEU A 65 3.49 -24.04 -8.94
C LEU A 65 3.58 -24.43 -7.45
N LYS A 66 2.55 -24.17 -6.64
CA LYS A 66 2.58 -24.49 -5.21
C LYS A 66 2.25 -25.94 -4.89
N PHE A 67 1.27 -26.53 -5.58
CA PHE A 67 0.67 -27.80 -5.15
C PHE A 67 0.84 -28.95 -6.14
N ALA A 68 1.06 -28.66 -7.42
CA ALA A 68 1.17 -29.69 -8.46
C ALA A 68 2.61 -30.03 -8.84
N LEU A 69 3.57 -29.13 -8.55
CA LEU A 69 4.99 -29.43 -8.73
C LEU A 69 5.45 -30.56 -7.78
N PRO A 70 6.44 -31.38 -8.19
CA PRO A 70 7.01 -32.41 -7.33
C PRO A 70 7.63 -31.80 -6.05
N PRO A 71 7.52 -32.46 -4.87
CA PRO A 71 8.08 -31.96 -3.62
C PRO A 71 9.58 -31.64 -3.69
N GLU A 72 10.33 -32.37 -4.53
CA GLU A 72 11.76 -32.17 -4.78
C GLU A 72 12.09 -30.80 -5.40
N THR A 73 11.12 -30.14 -6.02
CA THR A 73 11.28 -28.80 -6.62
C THR A 73 11.03 -27.66 -5.64
N ALA A 74 10.70 -27.96 -4.37
CA ALA A 74 10.40 -26.94 -3.37
C ALA A 74 11.55 -25.93 -3.14
N PRO A 75 12.83 -26.33 -3.04
CA PRO A 75 13.94 -25.38 -2.93
C PRO A 75 14.04 -24.44 -4.15
N GLN A 76 13.87 -24.99 -5.36
CA GLN A 76 13.89 -24.25 -6.61
C GLN A 76 12.69 -23.29 -6.71
N PHE A 77 11.53 -23.69 -6.18
CA PHE A 77 10.36 -22.82 -6.11
C PHE A 77 10.59 -21.63 -5.18
N GLU A 78 11.24 -21.82 -4.03
CA GLU A 78 11.60 -20.69 -3.16
C GLU A 78 12.67 -19.78 -3.79
N GLN A 79 13.64 -20.35 -4.51
CA GLN A 79 14.61 -19.58 -5.29
C GLN A 79 13.93 -18.79 -6.43
N PHE A 80 12.97 -19.40 -7.12
CA PHE A 80 12.12 -18.73 -8.10
C PHE A 80 11.39 -17.55 -7.47
N ARG A 81 10.68 -17.77 -6.35
CA ARG A 81 9.94 -16.73 -5.65
C ARG A 81 10.84 -15.57 -5.19
N THR A 82 12.05 -15.90 -4.73
CA THR A 82 13.07 -14.93 -4.35
C THR A 82 13.58 -14.13 -5.56
N ALA A 83 13.83 -14.78 -6.70
CA ALA A 83 14.26 -14.11 -7.93
C ALA A 83 13.19 -13.13 -8.45
N ILE A 84 11.91 -13.52 -8.42
CA ILE A 84 10.80 -12.60 -8.76
C ILE A 84 10.77 -11.40 -7.81
N ALA A 85 10.94 -11.64 -6.50
CA ALA A 85 10.99 -10.55 -5.50
C ALA A 85 12.21 -9.62 -5.69
N GLN A 86 13.28 -10.09 -6.33
CA GLN A 86 14.45 -9.31 -6.72
C GLN A 86 14.32 -8.63 -8.10
N GLY A 87 13.14 -8.73 -8.72
CA GLY A 87 12.83 -8.09 -9.99
C GLY A 87 13.35 -8.80 -11.24
N VAL A 88 13.77 -10.07 -11.12
CA VAL A 88 14.10 -10.88 -12.29
C VAL A 88 12.82 -11.16 -13.10
N PRO A 89 12.82 -10.94 -14.43
CA PRO A 89 11.65 -11.23 -15.27
C PRO A 89 11.14 -12.66 -15.09
N THR A 90 9.83 -12.84 -15.02
CA THR A 90 9.21 -14.13 -14.67
C THR A 90 9.62 -15.26 -15.60
N THR A 91 9.72 -15.01 -16.89
CA THR A 91 10.15 -16.00 -17.90
C THR A 91 11.60 -16.44 -17.71
N GLU A 92 12.48 -15.51 -17.32
CA GLU A 92 13.88 -15.81 -17.02
C GLU A 92 13.99 -16.64 -15.73
N ALA A 93 13.28 -16.23 -14.68
CA ALA A 93 13.26 -16.94 -13.40
C ALA A 93 12.69 -18.36 -13.54
N LEU A 94 11.63 -18.55 -14.35
CA LEU A 94 11.06 -19.87 -14.66
C LEU A 94 12.08 -20.80 -15.30
N LYS A 95 12.82 -20.30 -16.30
CA LYS A 95 13.83 -21.09 -17.01
C LYS A 95 15.01 -21.41 -16.10
N LYS A 96 15.50 -20.43 -15.34
CA LYS A 96 16.72 -20.56 -14.52
C LYS A 96 16.52 -21.45 -13.30
N GLN A 97 15.39 -21.29 -12.60
CA GLN A 97 15.17 -21.97 -11.32
C GLN A 97 14.35 -23.25 -11.47
N LEU A 98 13.32 -23.25 -12.32
CA LEU A 98 12.41 -24.38 -12.46
C LEU A 98 12.65 -25.20 -13.74
N ASN A 99 13.57 -24.79 -14.60
CA ASN A 99 13.84 -25.41 -15.90
C ASN A 99 12.56 -25.56 -16.76
N LEU A 100 11.66 -24.58 -16.68
CA LEU A 100 10.40 -24.54 -17.42
C LEU A 100 10.39 -23.38 -18.40
N THR A 101 9.98 -23.65 -19.64
CA THR A 101 9.63 -22.60 -20.61
C THR A 101 8.17 -22.17 -20.45
N SER A 102 7.82 -20.99 -20.97
CA SER A 102 6.42 -20.51 -21.02
C SER A 102 5.46 -21.52 -21.63
N GLU A 103 5.85 -22.16 -22.75
CA GLU A 103 5.03 -23.15 -23.44
C GLU A 103 4.87 -24.45 -22.64
N GLN A 104 5.95 -24.91 -22.00
CA GLN A 104 5.88 -26.07 -21.11
C GLN A 104 4.98 -25.79 -19.91
N LEU A 105 5.10 -24.60 -19.30
CA LEU A 105 4.25 -24.17 -18.20
C LEU A 105 2.79 -24.07 -18.64
N LYS A 106 2.50 -23.47 -19.80
CA LYS A 106 1.13 -23.39 -20.35
C LYS A 106 0.50 -24.75 -20.58
N LYS A 107 1.27 -25.70 -21.13
CA LYS A 107 0.83 -27.08 -21.31
C LYS A 107 0.57 -27.77 -19.97
N ALA A 108 1.46 -27.59 -19.00
CA ALA A 108 1.31 -28.16 -17.68
C ALA A 108 0.10 -27.60 -16.92
N ILE A 109 -0.14 -26.29 -17.00
CA ILE A 109 -1.33 -25.65 -16.41
C ILE A 109 -2.60 -26.15 -17.09
N SER A 110 -2.61 -26.25 -18.42
CA SER A 110 -3.76 -26.81 -19.15
C SER A 110 -4.07 -28.24 -18.68
N SER A 111 -3.04 -29.07 -18.51
CA SER A 111 -3.19 -30.43 -17.98
C SER A 111 -3.69 -30.42 -16.53
N HIS A 112 -3.13 -29.57 -15.68
CA HIS A 112 -3.53 -29.41 -14.28
C HIS A 112 -5.00 -29.03 -14.13
N ILE A 113 -5.45 -28.01 -14.87
CA ILE A 113 -6.85 -27.56 -14.91
C ILE A 113 -7.79 -28.69 -15.37
N ASN A 114 -7.35 -29.51 -16.32
CA ASN A 114 -8.16 -30.60 -16.85
C ASN A 114 -8.16 -31.86 -15.98
N SER A 115 -7.12 -32.05 -15.15
CA SER A 115 -6.96 -33.24 -14.30
C SER A 115 -8.09 -33.43 -13.28
N GLY A 116 -8.67 -32.32 -12.79
CA GLY A 116 -9.68 -32.35 -11.73
C GLY A 116 -9.13 -32.71 -10.34
N ASN A 117 -7.81 -32.91 -10.20
CA ASN A 117 -7.18 -33.27 -8.93
C ASN A 117 -6.42 -32.06 -8.35
N TYR A 118 -7.02 -31.41 -7.36
CA TYR A 118 -6.46 -30.23 -6.72
C TYR A 118 -6.02 -30.57 -5.30
N ARG A 119 -4.71 -30.66 -5.10
CA ARG A 119 -4.14 -30.84 -3.77
C ARG A 119 -4.34 -29.57 -2.94
N THR A 120 -4.71 -29.77 -1.68
CA THR A 120 -4.87 -28.69 -0.69
C THR A 120 -3.95 -28.92 0.49
N GLN A 121 -3.59 -27.84 1.18
CA GLN A 121 -2.85 -27.90 2.44
C GLN A 121 -3.75 -27.45 3.58
N ARG A 122 -3.75 -28.21 4.68
CA ARG A 122 -4.52 -27.90 5.88
C ARG A 122 -3.56 -27.50 6.99
N VAL A 123 -3.83 -26.38 7.64
CA VAL A 123 -3.03 -25.86 8.76
C VAL A 123 -3.96 -25.64 9.95
N ALA A 124 -3.56 -26.13 11.12
CA ALA A 124 -4.31 -25.88 12.35
C ALA A 124 -4.23 -24.39 12.70
N LEU A 125 -5.37 -23.79 13.04
CA LEU A 125 -5.39 -22.38 13.44
C LEU A 125 -4.81 -22.23 14.86
N PRO A 126 -3.95 -21.22 15.10
CA PRO A 126 -3.45 -20.95 16.44
C PRO A 126 -4.61 -20.58 17.38
N PRO A 127 -4.49 -20.84 18.71
CA PRO A 127 -5.53 -20.49 19.68
C PRO A 127 -5.98 -19.03 19.60
N SER A 128 -5.05 -18.12 19.28
CA SER A 128 -5.34 -16.69 19.11
C SER A 128 -6.38 -16.41 18.05
N VAL A 129 -6.38 -17.15 16.93
CA VAL A 129 -7.36 -17.01 15.83
C VAL A 129 -8.63 -17.79 16.13
N ARG A 130 -8.51 -19.00 16.70
CA ARG A 130 -9.67 -19.84 17.06
C ARG A 130 -10.59 -19.20 18.09
N ASN A 131 -10.00 -18.44 19.02
CA ASN A 131 -10.70 -17.77 20.11
C ASN A 131 -11.07 -16.32 19.76
N MET A 132 -10.85 -15.86 18.52
CA MET A 132 -11.34 -14.55 18.10
C MET A 132 -12.87 -14.57 18.17
N SER A 133 -13.44 -13.64 18.92
CA SER A 133 -14.88 -13.41 18.87
C SER A 133 -15.25 -12.96 17.46
N PRO A 134 -16.35 -13.48 16.88
CA PRO A 134 -16.83 -12.98 15.60
C PRO A 134 -17.07 -11.47 15.71
N PRO A 135 -16.81 -10.71 14.63
CA PRO A 135 -17.08 -9.28 14.64
C PRO A 135 -18.53 -9.03 15.02
N ARG A 136 -18.77 -8.07 15.91
CA ARG A 136 -20.14 -7.70 16.29
C ARG A 136 -20.80 -7.02 15.09
N GLU A 137 -21.91 -7.58 14.64
CA GLU A 137 -22.75 -6.95 13.63
C GLU A 137 -23.56 -5.82 14.27
N ARG A 138 -23.59 -4.67 13.61
CA ARG A 138 -24.41 -3.52 13.99
C ARG A 138 -24.96 -2.88 12.71
N PRO A 139 -26.21 -2.39 12.71
CA PRO A 139 -26.71 -1.58 11.60
C PRO A 139 -25.88 -0.30 11.45
N VAL A 140 -25.45 -0.03 10.23
CA VAL A 140 -24.73 1.20 9.86
C VAL A 140 -25.75 2.32 9.74
N ALA A 141 -25.52 3.43 10.45
CA ALA A 141 -26.42 4.59 10.35
C ALA A 141 -26.33 5.22 8.95
N PRO A 142 -27.39 5.85 8.42
CA PRO A 142 -27.36 6.47 7.08
C PRO A 142 -26.19 7.43 6.87
N GLY A 143 -25.92 8.33 7.84
CA GLY A 143 -24.76 9.23 7.75
C GLY A 143 -23.41 8.51 7.80
N GLU A 144 -23.30 7.39 8.53
CA GLU A 144 -22.08 6.56 8.55
C GLU A 144 -21.89 5.84 7.20
N ALA A 145 -22.98 5.35 6.61
CA ALA A 145 -22.94 4.74 5.28
C ALA A 145 -22.53 5.75 4.19
N GLU A 146 -23.03 6.98 4.25
CA GLU A 146 -22.60 8.05 3.35
C GLU A 146 -21.10 8.36 3.49
N ALA A 147 -20.56 8.37 4.72
CA ALA A 147 -19.13 8.55 4.93
C ALA A 147 -18.30 7.41 4.31
N TRP A 148 -18.72 6.15 4.48
CA TRP A 148 -18.01 5.01 3.88
C TRP A 148 -18.07 5.02 2.34
N LEU A 149 -19.19 5.44 1.76
CA LEU A 149 -19.28 5.68 0.31
C LEU A 149 -18.39 6.83 -0.14
N GLY A 150 -18.20 7.84 0.71
CA GLY A 150 -17.24 8.91 0.51
C GLY A 150 -15.80 8.41 0.51
N ASP A 151 -15.43 7.53 1.45
CA ASP A 151 -14.10 6.91 1.50
C ASP A 151 -13.83 6.11 0.21
N TRP A 152 -14.81 5.31 -0.23
CA TRP A 152 -14.70 4.57 -1.49
C TRP A 152 -14.53 5.48 -2.71
N ALA A 153 -15.29 6.58 -2.77
CA ALA A 153 -15.16 7.56 -3.86
C ALA A 153 -13.79 8.25 -3.83
N LEU A 154 -13.25 8.53 -2.65
CA LEU A 154 -11.93 9.14 -2.49
C LEU A 154 -10.82 8.18 -2.94
N GLU A 155 -10.90 6.89 -2.59
CA GLU A 155 -9.99 5.85 -3.10
C GLU A 155 -10.10 5.65 -4.61
N SER A 156 -11.25 5.96 -5.19
CA SER A 156 -11.48 5.93 -6.64
C SER A 156 -11.03 7.21 -7.35
N GLU A 157 -10.34 8.12 -6.65
CA GLU A 157 -9.90 9.45 -7.13
C GLU A 157 -11.06 10.39 -7.55
N GLU A 158 -12.30 10.09 -7.14
CA GLU A 158 -13.48 10.90 -7.44
C GLU A 158 -13.73 11.96 -6.36
N LEU A 159 -12.85 12.97 -6.29
CA LEU A 159 -12.84 13.96 -5.20
C LEU A 159 -14.17 14.71 -5.03
N GLU A 160 -14.84 15.09 -6.12
CA GLU A 160 -16.13 15.78 -6.05
C GLU A 160 -17.25 14.85 -5.55
N ALA A 161 -17.20 13.56 -5.91
CA ALA A 161 -18.15 12.59 -5.41
C ALA A 161 -17.92 12.34 -3.92
N ALA A 162 -16.67 12.16 -3.49
CA ALA A 162 -16.31 12.03 -2.09
C ALA A 162 -16.78 13.23 -1.26
N THR A 163 -16.55 14.45 -1.75
CA THR A 163 -17.00 15.70 -1.10
C THR A 163 -18.51 15.69 -0.84
N ARG A 164 -19.32 15.41 -1.87
CA ARG A 164 -20.79 15.35 -1.74
C ARG A 164 -21.26 14.30 -0.73
N ARG A 165 -20.56 13.17 -0.66
CA ARG A 165 -20.88 12.06 0.26
C ARG A 165 -20.57 12.43 1.71
N TYR A 166 -19.43 13.06 1.99
CA TYR A 166 -19.13 13.56 3.33
C TYR A 166 -20.06 14.69 3.75
N GLU A 167 -20.43 15.59 2.85
CA GLU A 167 -21.45 16.62 3.12
C GLU A 167 -22.82 16.02 3.40
N ALA A 168 -23.21 14.93 2.72
CA ALA A 168 -24.43 14.20 3.04
C ALA A 168 -24.34 13.55 4.44
N SER A 169 -23.21 12.91 4.76
CA SER A 169 -22.95 12.34 6.09
C SER A 169 -23.15 13.37 7.21
N LEU A 170 -22.58 14.56 7.05
CA LEU A 170 -22.61 15.63 8.05
C LEU A 170 -23.94 16.41 8.09
N ARG A 171 -24.73 16.37 7.02
CA ARG A 171 -26.12 16.87 7.05
C ARG A 171 -27.03 15.97 7.90
N GLU A 172 -26.87 14.66 7.78
CA GLU A 172 -27.64 13.68 8.56
C GLU A 172 -27.20 13.63 10.02
N ALA A 173 -25.89 13.68 10.26
CA ALA A 173 -25.30 13.68 11.59
C ALA A 173 -24.11 14.65 11.63
N PRO A 174 -24.29 15.89 12.10
CA PRO A 174 -23.24 16.93 12.12
C PRO A 174 -21.99 16.57 12.91
N ASP A 175 -22.12 15.63 13.86
CA ASP A 175 -21.05 15.11 14.70
C ASP A 175 -20.59 13.71 14.26
N ASN A 176 -20.94 13.26 13.04
CA ASN A 176 -20.48 11.97 12.52
C ASN A 176 -18.96 11.93 12.41
N PHE A 177 -18.34 11.10 13.24
CA PHE A 177 -16.90 10.92 13.28
C PHE A 177 -16.28 10.64 11.89
N PHE A 178 -16.86 9.70 11.13
CA PHE A 178 -16.33 9.31 9.80
C PHE A 178 -16.52 10.43 8.77
N GLY A 179 -17.66 11.14 8.82
CA GLY A 179 -17.92 12.30 7.98
C GLY A 179 -16.92 13.43 8.22
N LEU A 180 -16.66 13.77 9.50
CA LEU A 180 -15.69 14.80 9.89
C LEU A 180 -14.26 14.43 9.47
N LEU A 181 -13.90 13.16 9.64
CA LEU A 181 -12.61 12.62 9.25
C LEU A 181 -12.41 12.70 7.73
N GLY A 182 -13.40 12.24 6.96
CA GLY A 182 -13.37 12.21 5.50
C GLY A 182 -13.37 13.61 4.88
N GLU A 183 -14.23 14.52 5.34
CA GLU A 183 -14.24 15.90 4.90
C GLU A 183 -12.91 16.61 5.23
N GLY A 184 -12.35 16.38 6.41
CA GLY A 184 -11.04 16.88 6.79
C GLY A 184 -9.91 16.46 5.84
N ARG A 185 -9.93 15.20 5.37
CA ARG A 185 -9.00 14.70 4.34
C ARG A 185 -9.19 15.40 3.00
N VAL A 186 -10.44 15.54 2.55
CA VAL A 186 -10.78 16.22 1.28
C VAL A 186 -10.37 17.68 1.31
N LEU A 187 -10.65 18.39 2.40
CA LEU A 187 -10.24 19.79 2.57
C LEU A 187 -8.71 19.92 2.58
N THR A 188 -7.99 18.96 3.16
CA THR A 188 -6.52 18.91 3.11
C THR A 188 -6.03 18.72 1.66
N ALA A 189 -6.68 17.83 0.89
CA ALA A 189 -6.40 17.64 -0.54
C ALA A 189 -6.58 18.92 -1.35
N GLN A 190 -7.63 19.68 -1.03
CA GLN A 190 -7.97 20.95 -1.65
C GLN A 190 -7.11 22.12 -1.14
N LYS A 191 -6.15 21.85 -0.25
CA LYS A 191 -5.27 22.84 0.42
C LYS A 191 -6.02 23.86 1.28
N GLN A 192 -7.25 23.55 1.67
CA GLN A 192 -8.06 24.37 2.57
C GLN A 192 -7.74 24.01 4.03
N TYR A 193 -6.48 24.23 4.43
CA TYR A 193 -5.93 23.72 5.70
C TYR A 193 -6.65 24.25 6.93
N ALA A 194 -7.04 25.53 6.95
CA ALA A 194 -7.76 26.11 8.08
C ALA A 194 -9.09 25.38 8.35
N ALA A 195 -9.88 25.11 7.30
CA ALA A 195 -11.14 24.38 7.41
C ALA A 195 -10.90 22.89 7.75
N ALA A 196 -9.91 22.26 7.11
CA ALA A 196 -9.53 20.88 7.38
C ALA A 196 -9.16 20.66 8.85
N LEU A 197 -8.34 21.53 9.43
CA LEU A 197 -7.91 21.43 10.82
C LEU A 197 -9.08 21.56 11.81
N VAL A 198 -10.13 22.32 11.49
CA VAL A 198 -11.33 22.39 12.33
C VAL A 198 -12.02 21.02 12.37
N ARG A 199 -12.29 20.42 11.20
CA ARG A 199 -12.98 19.12 11.12
C ARG A 199 -12.16 17.99 11.73
N LEU A 200 -10.86 17.95 11.44
CA LEU A 200 -9.95 16.93 11.97
C LEU A 200 -9.76 17.04 13.49
N ARG A 201 -9.73 18.26 14.05
CA ARG A 201 -9.70 18.44 15.51
C ARG A 201 -11.00 17.99 16.16
N GLN A 202 -12.15 18.26 15.56
CA GLN A 202 -13.43 17.75 16.05
C GLN A 202 -13.44 16.22 16.07
N ALA A 203 -13.01 15.58 14.98
CA ALA A 203 -12.90 14.12 14.92
C ALA A 203 -11.93 13.56 15.98
N ALA A 204 -10.75 14.17 16.14
CA ALA A 204 -9.76 13.75 17.14
C ALA A 204 -10.23 13.98 18.59
N GLN A 205 -11.04 15.00 18.85
CA GLN A 205 -11.66 15.24 20.17
C GLN A 205 -12.74 14.22 20.49
N GLN A 206 -13.58 13.85 19.50
CA GLN A 206 -14.61 12.82 19.67
C GLN A 206 -14.02 11.44 19.95
N ASN A 207 -12.94 11.08 19.25
CA ASN A 207 -12.26 9.81 19.46
C ASN A 207 -10.73 9.98 19.54
N PRO A 208 -10.20 10.32 20.73
CA PRO A 208 -8.76 10.51 20.93
C PRO A 208 -7.92 9.24 20.71
N GLN A 209 -8.56 8.06 20.77
CA GLN A 209 -7.93 6.75 20.55
C GLN A 209 -7.98 6.30 19.08
N SER A 210 -8.54 7.12 18.19
CA SER A 210 -8.50 6.82 16.76
C SER A 210 -7.14 7.17 16.17
N GLY A 211 -6.37 6.14 15.80
CA GLY A 211 -5.10 6.31 15.10
C GLY A 211 -5.25 7.10 13.80
N TRP A 212 -6.35 6.90 13.07
CA TRP A 212 -6.66 7.61 11.83
C TRP A 212 -6.88 9.11 12.05
N ALA A 213 -7.61 9.50 13.10
CA ALA A 213 -7.83 10.91 13.44
C ALA A 213 -6.51 11.61 13.75
N GLN A 214 -5.65 10.98 14.55
CA GLN A 214 -4.33 11.49 14.87
C GLN A 214 -3.43 11.60 13.62
N LEU A 215 -3.46 10.58 12.76
CA LEU A 215 -2.68 10.56 11.53
C LEU A 215 -3.06 11.70 10.58
N PHE A 216 -4.36 11.84 10.28
CA PHE A 216 -4.81 12.86 9.33
C PHE A 216 -4.68 14.28 9.89
N LEU A 217 -4.95 14.49 11.19
CA LEU A 217 -4.68 15.77 11.84
C LEU A 217 -3.19 16.14 11.77
N GLY A 218 -2.31 15.20 12.13
CA GLY A 218 -0.87 15.40 12.08
C GLY A 218 -0.35 15.70 10.68
N SER A 219 -0.82 14.95 9.68
CA SER A 219 -0.49 15.21 8.26
C SER A 219 -0.96 16.59 7.81
N CYS A 220 -2.19 16.97 8.14
CA CYS A 220 -2.75 18.28 7.80
C CYS A 220 -1.95 19.42 8.44
N LEU A 221 -1.53 19.29 9.70
CA LEU A 221 -0.69 20.27 10.38
C LEU A 221 0.66 20.46 9.66
N LEU A 222 1.27 19.38 9.17
CA LEU A 222 2.51 19.47 8.38
C LEU A 222 2.27 20.17 7.03
N ASP A 223 1.23 19.79 6.30
CA ASP A 223 0.92 20.38 4.99
C ASP A 223 0.58 21.88 5.12
N ALA A 224 -0.16 22.24 6.18
CA ALA A 224 -0.48 23.61 6.52
C ALA A 224 0.79 24.42 6.86
N THR A 225 1.74 23.83 7.58
CA THR A 225 3.00 24.51 7.94
C THR A 225 3.88 24.76 6.72
N ALA A 226 3.91 23.83 5.76
CA ALA A 226 4.66 23.99 4.53
C ALA A 226 4.03 25.04 3.58
N SER A 227 2.69 25.17 3.60
CA SER A 227 1.95 25.96 2.61
C SER A 227 1.54 27.35 3.10
N GLU A 228 1.37 27.55 4.41
CA GLU A 228 0.98 28.84 5.01
C GLU A 228 2.16 29.38 5.84
N PRO A 229 3.08 30.19 5.26
CA PRO A 229 4.20 30.73 6.02
C PRO A 229 3.69 31.62 7.15
N ARG A 230 3.90 31.18 8.39
CA ARG A 230 3.63 31.97 9.59
C ARG A 230 4.93 32.48 10.21
N SER A 231 4.82 33.17 11.33
CA SER A 231 6.01 33.53 12.10
C SER A 231 6.81 32.27 12.47
N VAL A 232 8.13 32.42 12.65
CA VAL A 232 9.01 31.30 13.01
C VAL A 232 8.51 30.58 14.26
N SER A 233 8.04 31.33 15.27
CA SER A 233 7.48 30.76 16.51
C SER A 233 6.22 29.93 16.27
N GLU A 234 5.31 30.39 15.40
CA GLU A 234 4.09 29.66 15.09
C GLU A 234 4.36 28.39 14.28
N ASN A 235 5.32 28.44 13.35
CA ASN A 235 5.73 27.27 12.58
C ASN A 235 6.36 26.21 13.49
N VAL A 236 7.22 26.62 14.44
CA VAL A 236 7.79 25.70 15.43
C VAL A 236 6.69 25.06 16.28
N MET A 237 5.77 25.86 16.82
CA MET A 237 4.65 25.36 17.62
C MET A 237 3.76 24.38 16.85
N ARG A 238 3.46 24.68 15.58
CA ARG A 238 2.64 23.81 14.72
C ARG A 238 3.35 22.53 14.33
N LEU A 239 4.66 22.59 14.08
CA LEU A 239 5.48 21.39 13.84
C LEU A 239 5.56 20.51 15.08
N ASP A 240 5.71 21.10 16.27
CA ASP A 240 5.70 20.35 17.52
C ASP A 240 4.33 19.68 17.76
N GLU A 241 3.22 20.38 17.50
CA GLU A 241 1.87 19.80 17.53
C GLU A 241 1.76 18.62 16.55
N ALA A 242 2.24 18.78 15.30
CA ALA A 242 2.22 17.72 14.30
C ALA A 242 3.02 16.49 14.74
N ILE A 243 4.22 16.69 15.30
CA ILE A 243 5.07 15.61 15.80
C ILE A 243 4.38 14.85 16.94
N GLN A 244 3.80 15.54 17.93
CA GLN A 244 3.12 14.88 19.04
C GLN A 244 1.88 14.11 18.56
N THR A 245 1.12 14.69 17.65
CA THR A 245 -0.07 14.06 17.06
C THR A 245 0.33 12.80 16.26
N LEU A 246 1.39 12.86 15.46
CA LEU A 246 1.89 11.73 14.67
C LEU A 246 2.55 10.65 15.52
N LYS A 247 3.24 11.00 16.61
CA LYS A 247 3.70 10.03 17.61
C LYS A 247 2.51 9.24 18.16
N ARG A 248 1.43 9.93 18.54
CA ARG A 248 0.22 9.26 19.01
C ARG A 248 -0.36 8.34 17.95
N ALA A 249 -0.35 8.74 16.68
CA ALA A 249 -0.77 7.87 15.58
C ALA A 249 0.09 6.59 15.49
N THR A 250 1.42 6.69 15.66
CA THR A 250 2.30 5.51 15.66
C THR A 250 2.12 4.60 16.87
N GLU A 251 1.76 5.15 18.03
CA GLU A 251 1.41 4.35 19.23
C GLU A 251 0.11 3.58 19.04
N LEU A 252 -0.88 4.21 18.40
CA LEU A 252 -2.19 3.61 18.14
C LEU A 252 -2.18 2.63 16.96
N MET A 253 -1.26 2.80 16.02
CA MET A 253 -1.13 1.98 14.81
C MET A 253 0.33 1.51 14.63
N PRO A 254 0.86 0.67 15.53
CA PRO A 254 2.27 0.31 15.58
C PRO A 254 2.76 -0.49 14.36
N GLU A 255 1.84 -1.09 13.60
CA GLU A 255 2.10 -1.88 12.40
C GLU A 255 1.64 -1.17 11.11
N TYR A 256 1.36 0.14 11.16
CA TYR A 256 0.94 0.91 9.99
C TYR A 256 2.08 1.81 9.46
N PRO A 257 2.81 1.39 8.41
CA PRO A 257 3.97 2.11 7.88
C PRO A 257 3.70 3.59 7.55
N PRO A 258 2.56 3.98 6.95
CA PRO A 258 2.32 5.38 6.59
C PRO A 258 2.32 6.34 7.79
N ALA A 259 1.96 5.89 9.00
CA ALA A 259 2.07 6.72 10.19
C ALA A 259 3.52 7.08 10.54
N TYR A 260 4.43 6.10 10.43
CA TYR A 260 5.86 6.33 10.62
C TYR A 260 6.47 7.18 9.51
N VAL A 261 5.99 7.05 8.27
CA VAL A 261 6.42 7.93 7.17
C VAL A 261 6.05 9.38 7.45
N GLN A 262 4.81 9.65 7.88
CA GLN A 262 4.39 11.02 8.24
C GLN A 262 5.18 11.55 9.45
N LEU A 263 5.43 10.71 10.47
CA LEU A 263 6.27 11.10 11.61
C LEU A 263 7.71 11.42 11.18
N ALA A 264 8.30 10.62 10.31
CA ALA A 264 9.62 10.87 9.74
C ALA A 264 9.66 12.19 8.97
N ARG A 265 8.60 12.48 8.21
CA ARG A 265 8.40 13.75 7.50
C ARG A 265 8.37 14.94 8.46
N ALA A 266 7.65 14.80 9.57
CA ALA A 266 7.55 15.81 10.62
C ALA A 266 8.91 16.13 11.24
N TYR A 267 9.66 15.08 11.62
CA TYR A 267 11.02 15.25 12.13
C TYR A 267 11.97 15.85 11.09
N GLY A 268 11.88 15.39 9.84
CA GLY A 268 12.72 15.85 8.73
C GLY A 268 12.53 17.32 8.39
N ALA A 269 11.37 17.91 8.70
CA ALA A 269 11.12 19.35 8.57
C ALA A 269 11.99 20.21 9.52
N THR A 270 12.60 19.60 10.54
CA THR A 270 13.48 20.27 11.51
C THR A 270 14.90 19.70 11.44
N ARG A 271 15.89 20.55 11.14
CA ARG A 271 17.30 20.14 10.99
C ARG A 271 17.87 19.41 12.22
N SER A 272 17.44 19.78 13.42
CA SER A 272 17.89 19.18 14.67
C SER A 272 17.37 17.76 14.90
N ARG A 273 16.37 17.30 14.14
CA ARG A 273 15.67 16.03 14.37
C ARG A 273 15.84 15.00 13.26
N LEU A 274 16.84 15.18 12.40
CA LEU A 274 17.11 14.29 11.27
C LEU A 274 17.45 12.86 11.72
N ARG A 275 17.96 12.67 12.94
CA ARG A 275 18.20 11.32 13.49
C ARG A 275 16.90 10.60 13.80
N GLU A 276 15.96 11.25 14.49
CA GLU A 276 14.64 10.67 14.73
C GLU A 276 13.86 10.43 13.43
N ALA A 277 14.06 11.29 12.41
CA ALA A 277 13.49 11.08 11.08
C ALA A 277 14.00 9.77 10.44
N ILE A 278 15.31 9.48 10.56
CA ILE A 278 15.93 8.24 10.06
C ILE A 278 15.37 7.02 10.81
N GLU A 279 15.20 7.10 12.13
CA GLU A 279 14.63 6.02 12.93
C GLU A 279 13.18 5.71 12.50
N ALA A 280 12.35 6.74 12.38
CA ALA A 280 10.95 6.58 11.97
C ALA A 280 10.82 6.00 10.56
N VAL A 281 11.58 6.49 9.58
CA VAL A 281 11.50 5.96 8.20
C VAL A 281 12.11 4.55 8.08
N THR A 282 13.09 4.21 8.93
CA THR A 282 13.61 2.85 9.03
C THR A 282 12.54 1.90 9.55
N LYS A 283 11.81 2.29 10.60
CA LYS A 283 10.69 1.50 11.12
C LYS A 283 9.60 1.27 10.08
N ALA A 284 9.25 2.30 9.30
CA ALA A 284 8.31 2.16 8.18
C ALA A 284 8.80 1.14 7.14
N ARG A 285 10.10 1.15 6.81
CA ARG A 285 10.70 0.23 5.83
C ARG A 285 10.75 -1.20 6.34
N ASP A 286 11.00 -1.40 7.62
CA ASP A 286 11.02 -2.73 8.23
C ASP A 286 9.62 -3.37 8.22
N LEU A 287 8.57 -2.55 8.39
CA LEU A 287 7.18 -2.98 8.29
C LEU A 287 6.75 -3.26 6.84
N GLU A 288 7.19 -2.44 5.88
CA GLU A 288 6.87 -2.61 4.46
C GLU A 288 8.12 -2.44 3.56
N PRO A 289 8.89 -3.52 3.35
CA PRO A 289 10.20 -3.47 2.66
C PRO A 289 10.17 -3.15 1.16
N ALA A 290 8.98 -3.04 0.56
CA ALA A 290 8.78 -2.80 -0.87
C ALA A 290 7.92 -1.54 -1.17
N ALA A 291 7.69 -0.68 -0.17
CA ALA A 291 6.91 0.55 -0.36
C ALA A 291 7.73 1.66 -1.03
N LEU A 292 7.35 2.05 -2.25
CA LEU A 292 7.99 3.14 -3.01
C LEU A 292 8.15 4.43 -2.18
N ASN A 293 7.06 4.88 -1.53
CA ASN A 293 7.06 6.12 -0.76
C ASN A 293 8.07 6.11 0.39
N THR A 294 8.24 4.94 1.05
CA THR A 294 9.17 4.77 2.16
C THR A 294 10.63 4.88 1.71
N TYR A 295 10.98 4.31 0.55
CA TYR A 295 12.33 4.46 -0.01
C TYR A 295 12.64 5.90 -0.42
N LEU A 296 11.69 6.57 -1.08
CA LEU A 296 11.86 7.97 -1.50
C LEU A 296 12.04 8.88 -0.28
N MET A 297 11.22 8.70 0.77
CA MET A 297 11.38 9.44 2.03
C MET A 297 12.71 9.13 2.73
N SER A 298 13.11 7.86 2.79
CA SER A 298 14.39 7.47 3.39
C SER A 298 15.57 8.13 2.68
N ALA A 299 15.57 8.13 1.34
CA ALA A 299 16.64 8.75 0.56
C ALA A 299 16.69 10.27 0.79
N ALA A 300 15.54 10.95 0.81
CA ALA A 300 15.48 12.39 1.08
C ALA A 300 16.02 12.74 2.47
N ILE A 301 15.57 12.03 3.51
CA ILE A 301 16.00 12.28 4.88
C ILE A 301 17.51 12.01 5.03
N LEU A 302 18.02 10.93 4.42
CA LEU A 302 19.47 10.64 4.40
C LEU A 302 20.26 11.75 3.71
N ALA A 303 19.78 12.25 2.56
CA ALA A 303 20.42 13.33 1.84
C ALA A 303 20.41 14.66 2.62
N GLU A 304 19.32 15.00 3.29
CA GLU A 304 19.23 16.17 4.17
C GLU A 304 20.12 16.04 5.42
N ASN A 305 20.37 14.81 5.88
CA ASN A 305 21.32 14.51 6.95
C ASN A 305 22.79 14.41 6.47
N GLY A 306 23.09 14.85 5.24
CA GLY A 306 24.44 14.86 4.67
C GLY A 306 24.95 13.49 4.22
N GLN A 307 24.11 12.45 4.25
CA GLN A 307 24.46 11.07 3.88
C GLN A 307 24.06 10.77 2.43
N ALA A 308 24.50 11.63 1.51
CA ALA A 308 24.13 11.57 0.09
C ALA A 308 24.44 10.20 -0.55
N GLN A 309 25.57 9.57 -0.21
CA GLN A 309 25.93 8.26 -0.74
C GLN A 309 24.93 7.17 -0.32
N ARG A 310 24.56 7.13 0.97
CA ARG A 310 23.55 6.18 1.48
C ARG A 310 22.17 6.44 0.89
N ALA A 311 21.85 7.69 0.60
CA ALA A 311 20.60 8.05 -0.09
C ALA A 311 20.57 7.48 -1.51
N LEU A 312 21.66 7.58 -2.27
CA LEU A 312 21.78 7.01 -3.62
C LEU A 312 21.70 5.48 -3.59
N GLU A 313 22.36 4.82 -2.65
CA GLU A 313 22.26 3.35 -2.45
C GLU A 313 20.83 2.91 -2.13
N THR A 314 20.10 3.71 -1.36
CA THR A 314 18.67 3.46 -1.04
C THR A 314 17.81 3.54 -2.31
N LEU A 315 18.08 4.48 -3.21
CA LEU A 315 17.36 4.61 -4.48
C LEU A 315 17.72 3.52 -5.49
N ASP A 316 18.98 3.09 -5.52
CA ASP A 316 19.40 1.95 -6.33
C ASP A 316 18.75 0.65 -5.84
N THR A 317 18.59 0.49 -4.52
CA THR A 317 17.86 -0.63 -3.92
C THR A 317 16.41 -0.59 -4.35
N LEU A 318 15.73 0.55 -4.22
CA LEU A 318 14.35 0.74 -4.68
C LEU A 318 14.16 0.34 -6.15
N ALA A 319 15.06 0.80 -7.04
CA ALA A 319 14.97 0.51 -8.47
C ALA A 319 15.14 -0.99 -8.79
N ARG A 320 15.78 -1.76 -7.91
CA ARG A 320 15.94 -3.22 -8.03
C ARG A 320 14.78 -3.99 -7.39
N THR A 321 14.29 -3.55 -6.23
CA THR A 321 13.28 -4.28 -5.45
C THR A 321 11.84 -3.99 -5.89
N VAL A 322 11.58 -2.79 -6.42
CA VAL A 322 10.28 -2.38 -6.95
C VAL A 322 10.44 -2.02 -8.43
N PRO A 323 10.53 -3.01 -9.33
CA PRO A 323 10.71 -2.76 -10.76
C PRO A 323 9.38 -2.34 -11.40
N SER A 324 8.94 -1.12 -11.10
CA SER A 324 7.91 -0.43 -11.88
C SER A 324 8.53 0.75 -12.62
N GLN A 325 8.02 1.07 -13.80
CA GLN A 325 8.51 2.21 -14.59
C GLN A 325 8.40 3.52 -13.79
N SER A 326 7.34 3.66 -12.97
CA SER A 326 7.14 4.81 -12.08
C SER A 326 8.17 4.89 -10.97
N ALA A 327 8.47 3.76 -10.30
CA ALA A 327 9.47 3.71 -9.23
C ALA A 327 10.88 4.03 -9.75
N VAL A 328 11.28 3.46 -10.90
CA VAL A 328 12.58 3.72 -11.52
C VAL A 328 12.70 5.19 -11.94
N LYS A 329 11.65 5.77 -12.52
CA LYS A 329 11.62 7.19 -12.90
C LYS A 329 11.76 8.10 -11.67
N ALA A 330 11.01 7.83 -10.60
CA ALA A 330 11.08 8.58 -9.36
C ALA A 330 12.47 8.48 -8.69
N ALA A 331 13.03 7.27 -8.64
CA ALA A 331 14.36 7.03 -8.09
C ALA A 331 15.45 7.80 -8.85
N ARG A 332 15.42 7.78 -10.19
CA ARG A 332 16.36 8.53 -11.03
C ARG A 332 16.23 10.03 -10.85
N ALA A 333 15.00 10.56 -10.85
CA ALA A 333 14.75 11.98 -10.66
C ALA A 333 15.31 12.45 -9.30
N LEU A 334 15.05 11.71 -8.22
CA LEU A 334 15.56 12.07 -6.90
C LEU A 334 17.09 11.95 -6.82
N ALA A 335 17.67 10.91 -7.42
CA ALA A 335 19.12 10.72 -7.47
C ALA A 335 19.82 11.88 -8.22
N GLU A 336 19.23 12.41 -9.28
CA GLU A 336 19.73 13.58 -10.00
C GLU A 336 19.69 14.85 -9.13
N VAL A 337 18.60 15.06 -8.38
CA VAL A 337 18.50 16.18 -7.43
C VAL A 337 19.56 16.06 -6.32
N ILE A 338 19.77 14.85 -5.77
CA ILE A 338 20.80 14.60 -4.73
C ILE A 338 22.21 14.86 -5.27
N ARG A 339 22.51 14.51 -6.53
CA ARG A 339 23.82 14.74 -7.14
C ARG A 339 24.06 16.21 -7.50
N SER A 340 23.01 16.94 -7.87
CA SER A 340 23.11 18.33 -8.35
C SER A 340 23.04 19.38 -7.24
N ARG A 341 22.36 19.09 -6.13
CA ARG A 341 22.23 20.01 -4.98
C ARG A 341 23.01 19.48 -3.79
N GLY A 342 23.98 20.24 -3.31
CA GLY A 342 24.42 20.16 -1.92
C GLY A 342 23.28 20.61 -1.00
N SER A 343 22.36 19.70 -0.69
CA SER A 343 21.35 19.69 0.40
C SER A 343 20.96 21.05 0.99
N PRO A 344 19.85 21.69 0.52
CA PRO A 344 18.88 22.04 1.56
C PRO A 344 17.36 22.03 1.25
N LYS A 345 16.86 21.53 0.11
CA LYS A 345 15.41 21.56 -0.21
C LYS A 345 14.89 20.32 -0.95
N LEU A 346 15.34 19.13 -0.56
CA LEU A 346 14.92 17.87 -1.19
C LEU A 346 13.56 17.39 -0.70
N LEU A 347 13.22 17.62 0.58
CA LEU A 347 11.91 17.31 1.14
C LEU A 347 10.81 18.11 0.45
N ASP A 348 11.01 19.43 0.26
CA ASP A 348 10.18 20.35 -0.56
C ASP A 348 9.92 19.85 -1.98
N ALA A 349 10.92 19.23 -2.60
CA ALA A 349 10.77 18.68 -3.96
C ALA A 349 9.95 17.38 -3.96
N LEU A 350 10.10 16.52 -2.94
CA LEU A 350 9.29 15.31 -2.81
C LEU A 350 7.81 15.60 -2.52
N TYR A 351 7.51 16.69 -1.83
CA TYR A 351 6.13 17.15 -1.66
C TYR A 351 5.39 17.36 -2.98
N ASN A 352 6.09 17.83 -4.01
CA ASN A 352 5.51 18.05 -5.34
C ASN A 352 5.52 16.77 -6.21
N LEU A 353 6.22 15.73 -5.79
CA LEU A 353 6.37 14.47 -6.51
C LEU A 353 5.48 13.33 -5.98
N GLN A 354 4.83 13.51 -4.83
CA GLN A 354 3.84 12.53 -4.39
C GLN A 354 2.67 12.52 -5.38
N PRO A 355 2.22 11.33 -5.85
CA PRO A 355 0.96 11.23 -6.56
C PRO A 355 -0.13 11.85 -5.69
N LYS A 356 -1.02 12.63 -6.31
CA LYS A 356 -2.21 13.12 -5.64
C LYS A 356 -2.96 11.91 -5.07
N LEU A 357 -3.31 12.04 -3.79
CA LEU A 357 -4.08 11.14 -2.91
C LEU A 357 -4.56 9.82 -3.49
#